data_AF-A0A7R9GKH5-F1
#
_entry.id   AF-A0A7R9GKH5-F1
#
_cell.length_a   1.000
_cell.length_b   1.000
_cell.length_c   1.000
_cell.angle_alpha   90.00
_cell.angle_beta   90.00
_cell.angle_gamma   90.00
#
_symmetry.space_group_name_H-M   'P 1'
#
loop_
_entity.id
_entity.type
_entity.pdbx_description
1 polymer ?
#
loop_
_entity_poly.entity_id
_entity_poly.type
_entity_poly.pdbx_seq_one_letter_code
_entity_poly.pdbx_strand_id
1 'polypeptide(L)'
;MPLKKTEDLQFYQPGTERDDFMTSVPMSTYLVAIAVCDYVYLRSTTAKGVKISLYAPAEQVSRGGLALNTALQVLTYYEEFFGVSYPLPKLGNNFMNSWVDKQGYPLIELSMDDGELIARQRRYSNSRTPPCPGPAEAHLSNSPCSDIWNLRLTCLVGGRDGAVTRDGAWMNKTSTSFTLRKNMKYVKCNVQGKGFYRVAYSADLWRMLQASIDDSPSSFDTLDKASLFSDAFALTCAHDGHTILQKYLDFTAERFGASPSGIQRPMKLALCLLPRETDYTVWATALEELARIDTLLRFQPEQKRFRDFLCRVMKTVYETLGWVHEGSHLDKMLRAKIMETSVMIEMSAAVETGVDLFKSWKVSIEDYIKHARPGETSMKKRLPPDLRLSVYIAGVRYLGKDAFDLCLKVYKRCNNPVQRQDLLIAMTKTRNIAQLE
;
A
#
# COMPACT_ATOMS: atom_id res chain seq x y z
N MET A 1 -3.20 34.86 3.14
CA MET A 1 -3.03 35.86 4.23
C MET A 1 -4.40 36.32 4.68
N PRO A 2 -4.60 36.80 5.93
CA PRO A 2 -5.89 37.32 6.35
C PRO A 2 -6.35 38.48 5.45
N LEU A 3 -7.65 38.55 5.18
CA LEU A 3 -8.28 39.68 4.51
C LEU A 3 -8.07 40.94 5.38
N LYS A 4 -7.54 42.01 4.78
CA LYS A 4 -7.31 43.29 5.45
C LYS A 4 -8.51 44.21 5.28
N LYS A 5 -9.04 44.35 4.07
CA LYS A 5 -10.27 45.09 3.78
C LYS A 5 -10.89 44.67 2.44
N THR A 6 -12.19 44.90 2.31
CA THR A 6 -12.93 44.85 1.04
C THR A 6 -13.41 46.27 0.75
N GLU A 7 -13.20 46.74 -0.48
CA GLU A 7 -13.59 48.08 -0.93
C GLU A 7 -14.54 47.94 -2.13
N ASP A 8 -15.75 48.51 -2.01
CA ASP A 8 -16.71 48.56 -3.11
C ASP A 8 -16.26 49.62 -4.13
N LEU A 9 -16.06 49.18 -5.37
CA LEU A 9 -15.59 50.04 -6.46
C LEU A 9 -16.74 50.70 -7.23
N GLN A 10 -17.95 50.76 -6.67
CA GLN A 10 -19.17 51.35 -7.26
C GLN A 10 -18.95 52.64 -8.10
N PHE A 11 -18.07 53.54 -7.65
CA PHE A 11 -17.78 54.80 -8.36
C PHE A 11 -16.93 54.61 -9.64
N TYR A 12 -16.07 53.60 -9.68
CA TYR A 12 -15.16 53.32 -10.80
C TYR A 12 -15.63 52.18 -11.70
N GLN A 13 -16.17 51.11 -11.11
CA GLN A 13 -16.69 49.92 -11.77
C GLN A 13 -17.88 49.35 -10.97
N PRO A 14 -19.12 49.70 -11.34
CA PRO A 14 -20.33 49.23 -10.66
C PRO A 14 -20.40 47.69 -10.59
N GLY A 15 -20.70 47.16 -9.40
CA GLY A 15 -20.85 45.72 -9.17
C GLY A 15 -19.54 44.95 -8.98
N THR A 16 -18.43 45.65 -8.72
CA THR A 16 -17.13 45.01 -8.41
C THR A 16 -16.63 45.41 -7.03
N GLU A 17 -16.00 44.45 -6.36
CA GLU A 17 -15.36 44.63 -5.06
C GLU A 17 -13.85 44.35 -5.19
N ARG A 18 -13.05 45.05 -4.39
CA ARG A 18 -11.61 44.83 -4.27
C ARG A 18 -11.27 44.34 -2.87
N ASP A 19 -10.71 43.14 -2.81
CA ASP A 19 -10.13 42.57 -1.59
C ASP A 19 -8.63 42.86 -1.49
N ASP A 20 -8.24 43.59 -0.44
CA ASP A 20 -6.83 43.74 -0.06
C ASP A 20 -6.51 42.75 1.06
N PHE A 21 -5.51 41.90 0.87
CA PHE A 21 -5.00 40.96 1.87
C PHE A 21 -3.75 41.51 2.56
N MET A 22 -3.44 41.02 3.76
CA MET A 22 -2.18 41.34 4.44
C MET A 22 -0.97 40.86 3.63
N THR A 23 0.15 41.60 3.71
CA THR A 23 1.44 41.18 3.14
C THR A 23 1.90 39.86 3.75
N SER A 24 2.40 38.94 2.91
CA SER A 24 2.92 37.66 3.38
C SER A 24 4.26 37.78 4.10
N VAL A 25 4.59 36.78 4.90
CA VAL A 25 5.98 36.53 5.32
C VAL A 25 6.84 36.15 4.12
N PRO A 26 8.19 36.22 4.22
CA PRO A 26 9.08 35.70 3.19
C PRO A 26 8.76 34.22 2.90
N MET A 27 8.41 33.93 1.65
CA MET A 27 8.05 32.59 1.20
C MET A 27 8.36 32.42 -0.28
N SER A 28 8.55 31.18 -0.71
CA SER A 28 8.77 30.84 -2.12
C SER A 28 7.53 31.15 -2.97
N THR A 29 7.75 31.54 -4.23
CA THR A 29 6.68 31.97 -5.16
C THR A 29 5.62 30.89 -5.42
N TYR A 30 5.98 29.61 -5.37
CA TYR A 30 5.04 28.50 -5.59
C TYR A 30 3.98 28.34 -4.48
N LEU A 31 4.11 29.06 -3.37
CA LEU A 31 3.13 29.05 -2.27
C LEU A 31 2.06 30.15 -2.42
N VAL A 32 2.17 31.02 -3.43
CA VAL A 32 1.16 32.05 -3.71
C VAL A 32 -0.11 31.36 -4.23
N ALA A 33 -1.24 31.59 -3.55
CA ALA A 33 -2.54 31.03 -3.91
C ALA A 33 -3.66 32.08 -3.71
N ILE A 34 -4.54 32.20 -4.71
CA ILE A 34 -5.73 33.05 -4.70
C ILE A 34 -6.88 32.23 -5.31
N ALA A 35 -8.08 32.30 -4.72
CA ALA A 35 -9.27 31.66 -5.23
C ALA A 35 -10.47 32.62 -5.15
N VAL A 36 -11.28 32.66 -6.19
CA VAL A 36 -12.56 33.39 -6.24
C VAL A 36 -13.67 32.36 -6.43
N CYS A 37 -14.56 32.24 -5.45
CA CYS A 37 -15.61 31.22 -5.44
C CYS A 37 -16.79 31.64 -4.54
N ASP A 38 -17.92 30.95 -4.69
CA ASP A 38 -19.14 31.09 -3.89
C ASP A 38 -19.19 30.09 -2.72
N TYR A 39 -18.03 29.60 -2.28
CA TYR A 39 -17.97 28.57 -1.24
C TYR A 39 -18.36 29.13 0.12
N VAL A 40 -19.05 28.29 0.88
CA VAL A 40 -19.33 28.54 2.30
C VAL A 40 -18.28 27.83 3.15
N TYR A 41 -18.22 28.15 4.44
CA TYR A 41 -17.18 27.60 5.31
C TYR A 41 -17.69 27.13 6.67
N LEU A 42 -17.00 26.14 7.21
CA LEU A 42 -16.98 25.82 8.64
C LEU A 42 -15.75 26.46 9.27
N ARG A 43 -15.86 26.93 10.50
CA ARG A 43 -14.75 27.57 11.22
C ARG A 43 -14.59 26.98 12.61
N SER A 44 -13.35 26.86 13.05
CA SER A 44 -13.01 26.60 14.45
C SER A 44 -11.72 27.32 14.83
N THR A 45 -11.38 27.31 16.12
CA THR A 45 -10.21 28.01 16.66
C THR A 45 -9.42 27.06 17.55
N THR A 46 -8.10 27.03 17.40
CA THR A 46 -7.22 26.26 18.30
C THR A 46 -7.17 26.88 19.69
N ALA A 47 -6.67 26.13 20.69
CA ALA A 47 -6.47 26.64 22.05
C ALA A 47 -5.55 27.89 22.10
N LYS A 48 -4.64 28.04 21.12
CA LYS A 48 -3.74 29.19 21.00
C LYS A 48 -4.29 30.33 20.12
N GLY A 49 -5.58 30.29 19.77
CA GLY A 49 -6.26 31.38 19.06
C GLY A 49 -6.11 31.37 17.53
N VAL A 50 -5.55 30.31 16.94
CA VAL A 50 -5.43 30.19 15.48
C VAL A 50 -6.78 29.80 14.88
N LYS A 51 -7.33 30.64 14.00
CA LYS A 51 -8.62 30.41 13.34
C LYS A 51 -8.42 29.53 12.10
N ILE A 52 -9.02 28.35 12.08
CA ILE A 52 -9.03 27.43 10.93
C ILE A 52 -10.40 27.47 10.27
N SER A 53 -10.41 27.65 8.95
CA SER A 53 -11.63 27.63 8.13
C SER A 53 -11.52 26.53 7.08
N LEU A 54 -12.60 25.77 6.88
CA LEU A 54 -12.75 24.81 5.79
C LEU A 54 -13.80 25.34 4.82
N TYR A 55 -13.42 25.57 3.56
CA TYR A 55 -14.30 26.06 2.50
C TYR A 55 -14.76 24.91 1.61
N ALA A 56 -16.03 24.90 1.23
CA ALA A 56 -16.60 23.93 0.28
C ALA A 56 -17.89 24.48 -0.36
N PRO A 57 -18.37 23.90 -1.47
CA PRO A 57 -19.70 24.18 -1.99
C PRO A 57 -20.77 23.96 -0.90
N ALA A 58 -21.85 24.74 -0.92
CA ALA A 58 -22.89 24.73 0.11
C ALA A 58 -23.46 23.33 0.39
N GLU A 59 -23.61 22.50 -0.63
CA GLU A 59 -24.11 21.13 -0.52
C GLU A 59 -23.17 20.15 0.19
N GLN A 60 -21.87 20.47 0.25
CA GLN A 60 -20.81 19.58 0.75
C GLN A 60 -20.23 20.05 2.09
N VAL A 61 -20.39 21.33 2.44
CA VAL A 61 -19.71 21.93 3.61
C VAL A 61 -20.02 21.20 4.92
N SER A 62 -21.24 20.69 5.07
CA SER A 62 -21.68 19.94 6.24
C SER A 62 -20.87 18.67 6.50
N ARG A 63 -20.23 18.12 5.46
CA ARG A 63 -19.35 16.94 5.56
C ARG A 63 -17.94 17.27 6.00
N GLY A 64 -17.55 18.55 6.00
CA GLY A 64 -16.21 19.01 6.35
C GLY A 64 -15.85 18.92 7.83
N GLY A 65 -16.81 18.60 8.72
CA GLY A 65 -16.57 18.58 10.16
C GLY A 65 -15.42 17.68 10.61
N LEU A 66 -15.28 16.49 10.03
CA LEU A 66 -14.17 15.58 10.34
C LEU A 66 -12.83 16.20 9.95
N ALA A 67 -12.72 16.73 8.73
CA ALA A 67 -11.48 17.34 8.24
C ALA A 67 -11.08 18.56 9.08
N LEU A 68 -12.05 19.40 9.49
CA LEU A 68 -11.80 20.54 10.36
C LEU A 68 -11.31 20.10 11.74
N ASN A 69 -11.92 19.07 12.34
CA ASN A 69 -11.50 18.53 13.63
C ASN A 69 -10.10 17.92 13.57
N THR A 70 -9.81 17.14 12.52
CA THR A 70 -8.47 16.58 12.30
C THR A 70 -7.44 17.68 12.12
N ALA A 71 -7.74 18.73 11.34
CA ALA A 71 -6.82 19.85 11.15
C ALA A 71 -6.48 20.56 12.47
N LEU A 72 -7.46 20.73 13.37
CA LEU A 72 -7.21 21.28 14.72
C LEU A 72 -6.27 20.40 15.52
N GLN A 73 -6.51 19.09 15.55
CA GLN A 73 -5.70 18.13 16.31
C GLN A 73 -4.27 18.05 15.76
N VAL A 74 -4.12 17.95 14.44
CA VAL A 74 -2.81 17.88 13.77
C VAL A 74 -2.03 19.18 13.97
N LEU A 75 -2.66 20.34 13.84
CA LEU A 75 -1.98 21.62 14.06
C LEU A 75 -1.52 21.77 15.52
N THR A 76 -2.40 21.44 16.48
CA THR A 76 -2.06 21.48 17.91
C THR A 76 -0.89 20.55 18.22
N TYR A 77 -0.94 19.31 17.70
CA TYR A 77 0.13 18.34 17.85
C TYR A 77 1.46 18.86 17.28
N TYR A 78 1.46 19.44 16.08
CA TYR A 78 2.71 19.94 15.48
C TYR A 78 3.27 21.15 16.20
N GLU A 79 2.43 22.05 16.72
CA GLU A 79 2.92 23.16 17.55
C GLU A 79 3.60 22.67 18.84
N GLU A 80 3.06 21.63 19.47
CA GLU A 80 3.64 21.00 20.67
C GLU A 80 4.90 20.18 20.33
N PHE A 81 4.82 19.34 19.30
CA PHE A 81 5.88 18.44 18.88
C PHE A 81 7.12 19.22 18.41
N PHE A 82 6.92 20.29 17.63
CA PHE A 82 8.03 21.05 17.09
C PHE A 82 8.53 22.16 18.03
N GLY A 83 7.67 22.75 18.87
CA GLY A 83 8.06 23.73 19.90
C GLY A 83 9.10 24.77 19.45
N VAL A 84 9.05 25.21 18.19
CA VAL A 84 10.21 25.62 17.37
C VAL A 84 11.09 26.67 18.09
N SER A 85 12.43 26.53 18.16
CA SER A 85 13.38 26.03 17.13
C SER A 85 14.38 24.94 17.53
N TYR A 86 14.64 24.02 16.57
CA TYR A 86 15.97 23.45 16.29
C TYR A 86 16.78 24.44 15.41
N PRO A 87 17.96 24.92 15.85
CA PRO A 87 18.61 26.09 15.26
C PRO A 87 19.90 25.82 14.45
N LEU A 88 20.13 24.61 13.90
CA LEU A 88 21.45 24.26 13.32
C LEU A 88 21.55 24.44 11.79
N PRO A 89 22.74 24.82 11.27
CA PRO A 89 22.92 25.35 9.91
C PRO A 89 23.12 24.26 8.83
N LYS A 90 23.22 22.98 9.22
CA LYS A 90 23.30 21.85 8.28
C LYS A 90 23.13 20.52 9.01
N LEU A 91 22.29 19.62 8.47
CA LEU A 91 22.22 18.22 8.87
C LEU A 91 23.13 17.39 7.94
N GLY A 92 24.44 17.63 8.01
CA GLY A 92 25.43 16.97 7.17
C GLY A 92 26.11 15.83 7.91
N ASN A 93 25.41 14.73 8.15
CA ASN A 93 26.06 13.52 8.67
C ASN A 93 26.44 12.64 7.47
N ASN A 94 27.72 12.34 7.30
CA ASN A 94 28.28 11.52 6.19
C ASN A 94 27.56 10.16 6.01
N PHE A 95 26.81 9.72 7.03
CA PHE A 95 25.87 8.60 6.96
C PHE A 95 24.76 8.77 5.91
N MET A 96 24.09 9.92 5.89
CA MET A 96 22.94 10.14 5.00
C MET A 96 23.36 10.35 3.55
N ASN A 97 24.58 10.83 3.29
CA ASN A 97 25.11 11.02 1.94
C ASN A 97 25.01 9.74 1.11
N SER A 98 25.29 8.55 1.69
CA SER A 98 25.12 7.28 0.96
C SER A 98 23.68 6.98 0.56
N TRP A 99 22.69 7.59 1.21
CA TRP A 99 21.26 7.40 0.96
C TRP A 99 20.62 8.50 0.12
N VAL A 100 21.11 9.74 0.21
CA VAL A 100 20.51 10.90 -0.48
C VAL A 100 21.21 11.21 -1.81
N ASP A 101 22.51 10.90 -1.92
CA ASP A 101 23.31 11.21 -3.13
C ASP A 101 23.29 10.04 -4.14
N LYS A 102 22.71 8.90 -3.78
CA LYS A 102 22.73 7.67 -4.58
C LYS A 102 21.31 7.21 -4.90
N GLN A 103 21.08 6.82 -6.15
CA GLN A 103 19.83 6.18 -6.55
C GLN A 103 19.80 4.71 -6.11
N GLY A 104 18.64 4.24 -5.65
CA GLY A 104 18.40 2.85 -5.30
C GLY A 104 18.65 2.55 -3.81
N TYR A 105 18.72 1.27 -3.48
CA TYR A 105 18.91 0.78 -2.11
C TYR A 105 19.62 -0.57 -2.12
N PRO A 106 20.22 -1.00 -0.99
CA PRO A 106 20.95 -2.25 -0.96
C PRO A 106 20.04 -3.47 -0.77
N LEU A 107 20.48 -4.57 -1.35
CA LEU A 107 20.13 -5.94 -0.97
C LEU A 107 21.20 -6.47 -0.03
N ILE A 108 20.78 -7.00 1.11
CA ILE A 108 21.64 -7.63 2.12
C ILE A 108 21.51 -9.14 2.00
N GLU A 109 22.57 -9.80 1.54
CA GLU A 109 22.67 -11.24 1.41
C GLU A 109 23.26 -11.83 2.70
N LEU A 110 22.52 -12.76 3.30
CA LEU A 110 22.87 -13.41 4.55
C LEU A 110 23.26 -14.86 4.31
N SER A 111 24.40 -15.25 4.87
CA SER A 111 24.87 -16.64 4.93
C SER A 111 25.45 -16.95 6.30
N MET A 112 25.54 -18.23 6.62
CA MET A 112 26.26 -18.71 7.80
C MET A 112 27.62 -19.26 7.37
N ASP A 113 28.66 -18.93 8.11
CA ASP A 113 30.01 -19.50 7.95
C ASP A 113 30.65 -19.67 9.33
N ASP A 114 31.12 -20.88 9.64
CA ASP A 114 31.70 -21.27 10.94
C ASP A 114 30.98 -20.73 12.21
N GLY A 115 29.65 -20.69 12.17
CA GLY A 115 28.83 -20.18 13.29
C GLY A 115 28.69 -18.65 13.37
N GLU A 116 29.30 -17.90 12.45
CA GLU A 116 29.08 -16.47 12.25
C GLU A 116 28.02 -16.22 11.17
N LEU A 117 27.23 -15.15 11.35
CA LEU A 117 26.38 -14.63 10.28
C LEU A 117 27.20 -13.65 9.45
N ILE A 118 27.36 -13.97 8.17
CA ILE A 118 27.96 -13.07 7.19
C ILE A 118 26.84 -12.31 6.49
N ALA A 119 26.91 -10.98 6.54
CA ALA A 119 26.05 -10.08 5.81
C ALA A 119 26.84 -9.36 4.70
N ARG A 120 26.45 -9.57 3.44
CA ARG A 120 27.04 -8.91 2.27
C ARG A 120 26.03 -7.94 1.67
N GLN A 121 26.44 -6.71 1.40
CA GLN A 121 25.60 -5.74 0.71
C GLN A 121 25.99 -5.59 -0.76
N ARG A 122 24.98 -5.40 -1.60
CA ARG A 122 25.08 -4.98 -3.00
C ARG A 122 23.85 -4.17 -3.37
N ARG A 123 23.87 -3.46 -4.51
CA ARG A 123 22.67 -2.75 -4.99
C ARG A 123 21.56 -3.74 -5.40
N TYR A 124 20.33 -3.48 -4.97
CA TYR A 124 19.16 -4.18 -5.47
C TYR A 124 18.76 -3.64 -6.86
N SER A 125 18.50 -4.52 -7.82
CA SER A 125 18.06 -4.13 -9.17
C SER A 125 17.11 -5.18 -9.77
N ASN A 126 16.05 -4.69 -10.42
CA ASN A 126 15.16 -5.48 -11.28
C ASN A 126 15.65 -5.51 -12.75
N SER A 127 16.64 -4.70 -13.13
CA SER A 127 17.14 -4.60 -14.52
C SER A 127 18.24 -5.63 -14.79
N ARG A 128 18.25 -6.15 -16.04
CA ARG A 128 19.32 -7.01 -16.60
C ARG A 128 20.61 -6.26 -16.91
N THR A 129 20.57 -4.94 -17.03
CA THR A 129 21.77 -4.13 -17.28
C THR A 129 22.48 -3.80 -15.97
N PRO A 130 23.80 -4.00 -15.87
CA PRO A 130 24.57 -3.45 -14.77
C PRO A 130 24.31 -1.94 -14.71
N PRO A 131 23.97 -1.38 -13.54
CA PRO A 131 23.75 0.05 -13.41
C PRO A 131 25.04 0.86 -13.60
N CYS A 132 26.20 0.20 -13.56
CA CYS A 132 27.47 0.83 -13.87
C CYS A 132 27.72 0.81 -15.38
N PRO A 133 27.98 1.98 -16.01
CA PRO A 133 28.50 2.02 -17.36
C PRO A 133 29.72 1.10 -17.49
N GLY A 134 29.80 0.34 -18.58
CA GLY A 134 31.03 -0.37 -18.93
C GLY A 134 32.20 0.62 -19.05
N PRO A 135 33.46 0.14 -19.12
CA PRO A 135 34.64 1.02 -19.18
C PRO A 135 34.58 2.10 -20.28
N ALA A 136 33.79 1.91 -21.34
CA ALA A 136 33.58 2.88 -22.41
C ALA A 136 32.77 4.14 -22.00
N GLU A 137 31.94 4.08 -20.95
CA GLU A 137 31.06 5.18 -20.51
C GLU A 137 31.53 5.81 -19.18
N ALA A 138 32.61 5.29 -18.58
CA ALA A 138 33.19 5.80 -17.32
C ALA A 138 33.78 7.23 -17.44
N HIS A 139 34.00 7.74 -18.66
CA HIS A 139 34.54 9.08 -18.91
C HIS A 139 33.55 10.22 -18.64
N LEU A 140 32.26 9.94 -18.44
CA LEU A 140 31.22 10.95 -18.23
C LEU A 140 30.77 11.11 -16.77
N SER A 141 31.15 10.20 -15.87
CA SER A 141 30.79 10.28 -14.44
C SER A 141 32.03 10.19 -13.56
N ASN A 142 32.48 11.31 -13.00
CA ASN A 142 33.57 11.38 -12.01
C ASN A 142 33.21 10.78 -10.63
N SER A 143 32.11 10.03 -10.52
CA SER A 143 31.72 9.37 -9.28
C SER A 143 32.10 7.89 -9.34
N PRO A 144 33.08 7.41 -8.54
CA PRO A 144 33.28 5.98 -8.37
C PRO A 144 31.99 5.40 -7.78
N CYS A 145 31.30 4.57 -8.56
CA CYS A 145 30.04 3.95 -8.16
C CYS A 145 30.29 2.92 -7.05
N SER A 146 30.51 3.40 -5.82
CA SER A 146 30.58 2.54 -4.64
C SER A 146 29.16 2.20 -4.21
N ASP A 147 28.72 0.98 -4.52
CA ASP A 147 27.44 0.40 -4.07
C ASP A 147 27.49 0.00 -2.58
N ILE A 148 27.98 0.92 -1.75
CA ILE A 148 28.07 0.75 -0.30
C ILE A 148 27.20 1.82 0.35
N TRP A 149 26.28 1.36 1.20
CA TRP A 149 25.45 2.15 2.07
C TRP A 149 25.90 1.96 3.52
N ASN A 150 25.91 3.06 4.26
CA ASN A 150 26.05 3.01 5.70
C ASN A 150 24.69 2.66 6.31
N LEU A 151 24.59 1.52 6.99
CA LEU A 151 23.33 1.07 7.57
C LEU A 151 23.53 0.32 8.88
N ARG A 152 22.49 0.30 9.71
CA ARG A 152 22.42 -0.60 10.86
C ARG A 152 21.60 -1.82 10.46
N LEU A 153 22.26 -2.97 10.35
CA LEU A 153 21.57 -4.24 10.27
C LEU A 153 20.98 -4.54 11.65
N THR A 154 19.70 -4.90 11.66
CA THR A 154 19.00 -5.39 12.85
C THR A 154 18.55 -6.81 12.58
N CYS A 155 18.69 -7.71 13.55
CA CYS A 155 18.30 -9.10 13.43
C CYS A 155 17.58 -9.58 14.70
N LEU A 156 16.51 -10.34 14.50
CA LEU A 156 15.78 -11.08 15.51
C LEU A 156 16.25 -12.53 15.43
N VAL A 157 16.72 -13.06 16.56
CA VAL A 157 17.25 -14.42 16.67
C VAL A 157 16.37 -15.20 17.62
N GLY A 158 15.58 -16.13 17.08
CA GLY A 158 14.77 -17.05 17.88
C GLY A 158 15.58 -18.28 18.25
N GLY A 159 15.74 -18.57 19.54
CA GLY A 159 16.40 -19.78 20.03
C GLY A 159 15.50 -21.01 20.05
N ARG A 160 16.10 -22.19 20.11
CA ARG A 160 15.36 -23.46 20.27
C ARG A 160 14.73 -23.64 21.64
N ASP A 161 15.21 -22.90 22.63
CA ASP A 161 14.65 -22.80 23.97
C ASP A 161 13.49 -21.79 24.08
N GLY A 162 13.08 -21.18 22.96
CA GLY A 162 12.03 -20.17 22.91
C GLY A 162 12.50 -18.74 23.23
N ALA A 163 13.73 -18.54 23.68
CA ALA A 163 14.23 -17.19 23.95
C ALA A 163 14.51 -16.44 22.64
N VAL A 164 13.95 -15.23 22.53
CA VAL A 164 14.13 -14.35 21.37
C VAL A 164 15.05 -13.20 21.75
N THR A 165 16.10 -12.99 20.96
CA THR A 165 17.09 -11.93 21.18
C THR A 165 17.16 -11.00 19.99
N ARG A 166 17.50 -9.74 20.24
CA ARG A 166 17.76 -8.75 19.19
C ARG A 166 19.25 -8.52 19.10
N ASP A 167 19.75 -8.62 17.88
CA ASP A 167 21.16 -8.46 17.54
C ASP A 167 21.29 -7.59 16.28
N GLY A 168 22.51 -7.36 15.81
CA GLY A 168 22.78 -6.76 14.53
C GLY A 168 24.03 -5.91 14.53
N ALA A 169 24.56 -5.65 13.35
CA ALA A 169 25.83 -4.96 13.15
C ALA A 169 25.68 -3.66 12.35
N TRP A 170 26.60 -2.73 12.56
CA TRP A 170 26.79 -1.61 11.63
C TRP A 170 27.51 -2.12 10.38
N MET A 171 26.99 -1.75 9.22
CA MET A 171 27.57 -2.06 7.92
C MET A 171 27.98 -0.77 7.22
N ASN A 172 29.27 -0.60 6.97
CA ASN A 172 29.86 0.49 6.19
C ASN A 172 30.85 -0.02 5.13
N LYS A 173 30.87 -1.33 4.92
CA LYS A 173 31.70 -2.07 3.97
C LYS A 173 30.82 -3.06 3.20
N THR A 174 31.37 -3.63 2.12
CA THR A 174 30.68 -4.64 1.30
C THR A 174 30.26 -5.88 2.09
N SER A 175 31.00 -6.27 3.12
CA SER A 175 30.69 -7.41 3.98
C SER A 175 30.94 -7.08 5.45
N THR A 176 30.18 -7.70 6.34
CA THR A 176 30.34 -7.65 7.79
C THR A 176 29.92 -9.00 8.37
N SER A 177 30.71 -9.57 9.27
CA SER A 177 30.33 -10.76 10.04
C SER A 177 30.10 -10.39 11.50
N PHE A 178 29.23 -11.13 12.17
CA PHE A 178 29.06 -11.06 13.62
C PHE A 178 28.52 -12.39 14.16
N THR A 179 28.91 -12.70 15.39
CA THR A 179 28.56 -13.96 16.04
C THR A 179 27.11 -13.94 16.49
N LEU A 180 26.32 -14.94 16.05
CA LEU A 180 24.98 -15.18 16.55
C LEU A 180 24.99 -16.22 17.68
N ARG A 181 23.88 -16.29 18.41
CA ARG A 181 23.64 -17.35 19.38
C ARG A 181 23.71 -18.75 18.73
N LYS A 182 24.51 -19.67 19.30
CA LYS A 182 24.74 -21.02 18.76
C LYS A 182 23.49 -21.90 18.61
N ASN A 183 22.54 -21.85 19.56
CA ASN A 183 21.34 -22.70 19.57
C ASN A 183 20.11 -22.02 18.92
N MET A 184 20.31 -21.47 17.74
CA MET A 184 19.28 -20.74 17.00
C MET A 184 18.29 -21.68 16.28
N LYS A 185 17.00 -21.30 16.31
CA LYS A 185 15.91 -21.86 15.51
C LYS A 185 15.73 -21.09 14.20
N TYR A 186 15.81 -19.75 14.22
CA TYR A 186 15.78 -18.88 13.05
C TYR A 186 16.48 -17.55 13.28
N VAL A 187 16.86 -16.86 12.19
CA VAL A 187 17.25 -15.44 12.17
C VAL A 187 16.37 -14.67 11.18
N LYS A 188 15.85 -13.53 11.61
CA LYS A 188 15.12 -12.57 10.77
C LYS A 188 15.79 -11.21 10.85
N CYS A 189 16.43 -10.74 9.77
CA CYS A 189 17.02 -9.41 9.73
C CYS A 189 16.09 -8.37 9.08
N ASN A 190 16.42 -7.09 9.29
CA ASN A 190 15.53 -5.95 9.10
C ASN A 190 14.27 -6.06 9.96
N VAL A 191 14.44 -5.96 11.29
CA VAL A 191 13.34 -6.14 12.26
C VAL A 191 12.24 -5.11 11.98
N GLN A 192 11.01 -5.60 11.80
CA GLN A 192 9.82 -4.82 11.42
C GLN A 192 9.95 -4.06 10.10
N GLY A 193 10.92 -4.41 9.24
CA GLY A 193 11.13 -3.72 7.96
C GLY A 193 11.52 -2.24 8.10
N LYS A 194 12.10 -1.83 9.24
CA LYS A 194 12.43 -0.42 9.52
C LYS A 194 13.57 0.14 8.69
N GLY A 195 14.47 -0.72 8.22
CA GLY A 195 15.58 -0.34 7.36
C GLY A 195 15.15 -0.27 5.89
N PHE A 196 15.63 0.74 5.17
CA PHE A 196 15.38 0.92 3.73
C PHE A 196 16.29 0.01 2.89
N TYR A 197 16.19 -1.30 3.08
CA TYR A 197 16.96 -2.31 2.38
C TYR A 197 16.21 -3.65 2.38
N ARG A 198 16.53 -4.51 1.41
CA ARG A 198 15.95 -5.86 1.32
C ARG A 198 16.89 -6.90 1.89
N VAL A 199 16.36 -8.04 2.30
CA VAL A 199 17.16 -9.14 2.87
C VAL A 199 16.97 -10.41 2.06
N ALA A 200 18.08 -10.94 1.53
CA ALA A 200 18.14 -12.26 0.92
C ALA A 200 18.79 -13.25 1.88
N TYR A 201 18.16 -14.40 2.07
CA TYR A 201 18.66 -15.47 2.90
C TYR A 201 19.25 -16.59 2.03
N SER A 202 20.38 -17.14 2.47
CA SER A 202 20.87 -18.42 1.97
C SER A 202 19.79 -19.50 2.11
N ALA A 203 19.91 -20.58 1.33
CA ALA A 203 18.90 -21.65 1.32
C ALA A 203 18.67 -22.24 2.72
N ASP A 204 19.72 -22.36 3.53
CA ASP A 204 19.66 -22.95 4.87
C ASP A 204 18.94 -22.03 5.86
N LEU A 205 19.31 -20.75 5.85
CA LEU A 205 18.66 -19.73 6.68
C LEU A 205 17.19 -19.57 6.31
N TRP A 206 16.86 -19.62 5.01
CA TRP A 206 15.47 -19.57 4.55
C TRP A 206 14.68 -20.79 5.03
N ARG A 207 15.25 -22.00 4.94
CA ARG A 207 14.59 -23.22 5.43
C ARG A 207 14.30 -23.14 6.93
N MET A 208 15.24 -22.64 7.73
CA MET A 208 15.06 -22.44 9.17
C MET A 208 13.94 -21.44 9.48
N LEU A 209 13.95 -20.31 8.77
CA LEU A 209 12.94 -19.26 8.92
C LEU A 209 11.55 -19.78 8.52
N GLN A 210 11.45 -20.46 7.37
CA GLN A 210 10.22 -21.03 6.88
C GLN A 210 9.67 -22.09 7.83
N ALA A 211 10.50 -23.01 8.33
CA ALA A 211 10.06 -24.01 9.31
C ALA A 211 9.53 -23.35 10.60
N SER A 212 10.12 -22.23 11.02
CA SER A 212 9.68 -21.48 12.19
C SER A 212 8.35 -20.77 11.97
N ILE A 213 8.12 -20.23 10.77
CA ILE A 213 6.83 -19.65 10.37
C ILE A 213 5.77 -20.74 10.25
N ASP A 214 6.11 -21.89 9.65
CA ASP A 214 5.18 -23.01 9.47
C ASP A 214 4.69 -23.52 10.83
N ASP A 215 5.61 -23.64 11.81
CA ASP A 215 5.34 -24.10 13.17
C ASP A 215 4.53 -23.10 14.01
N SER A 216 4.91 -21.81 14.00
CA SER A 216 4.26 -20.80 14.85
C SER A 216 4.27 -19.41 14.19
N PRO A 217 3.35 -19.13 13.25
CA PRO A 217 3.28 -17.84 12.56
C PRO A 217 3.09 -16.64 13.51
N SER A 218 2.34 -16.85 14.59
CA SER A 218 2.05 -15.84 15.62
C SER A 218 3.28 -15.41 16.42
N SER A 219 4.38 -16.16 16.34
CA SER A 219 5.66 -15.77 16.98
C SER A 219 6.39 -14.64 16.26
N PHE A 220 5.95 -14.29 15.04
CA PHE A 220 6.51 -13.19 14.26
C PHE A 220 5.60 -11.96 14.32
N ASP A 221 6.23 -10.79 14.47
CA ASP A 221 5.55 -9.50 14.38
C ASP A 221 4.90 -9.32 12.99
N THR A 222 3.75 -8.62 12.96
CA THR A 222 3.01 -8.28 11.74
C THR A 222 3.92 -7.70 10.65
N LEU A 223 4.77 -6.73 10.99
CA LEU A 223 5.64 -6.06 10.03
C LEU A 223 6.79 -6.96 9.57
N ASP A 224 7.26 -7.87 10.42
CA ASP A 224 8.24 -8.88 10.02
C ASP A 224 7.66 -9.87 9.02
N LYS A 225 6.42 -10.35 9.24
CA LYS A 225 5.70 -11.20 8.29
C LYS A 225 5.50 -10.51 6.94
N ALA A 226 5.01 -9.27 6.95
CA ALA A 226 4.80 -8.48 5.73
C ALA A 226 6.12 -8.23 4.98
N SER A 227 7.20 -7.86 5.69
CA SER A 227 8.51 -7.63 5.08
C SER A 227 9.10 -8.88 4.44
N LEU A 228 8.97 -10.05 5.08
CA LEU A 228 9.42 -11.32 4.50
C LEU A 228 8.69 -11.69 3.24
N PHE A 229 7.38 -11.46 3.23
CA PHE A 229 6.56 -11.71 2.05
C PHE A 229 6.97 -10.79 0.90
N SER A 230 7.11 -9.47 1.16
CA SER A 230 7.56 -8.51 0.16
C SER A 230 8.95 -8.84 -0.39
N ASP A 231 9.91 -9.17 0.47
CA ASP A 231 11.27 -9.51 0.06
C ASP A 231 11.32 -10.81 -0.76
N ALA A 232 10.56 -11.83 -0.38
CA ALA A 232 10.50 -13.08 -1.14
C ALA A 232 10.01 -12.87 -2.59
N PHE A 233 9.00 -12.02 -2.77
CA PHE A 233 8.51 -11.64 -4.09
C PHE A 233 9.52 -10.79 -4.86
N ALA A 234 10.05 -9.74 -4.23
CA ALA A 234 11.04 -8.86 -4.85
C ALA A 234 12.26 -9.64 -5.34
N LEU A 235 12.75 -10.61 -4.56
CA LEU A 235 13.87 -11.47 -4.93
C LEU A 235 13.55 -12.41 -6.10
N THR A 236 12.28 -12.73 -6.35
CA THR A 236 11.88 -13.44 -7.56
C THR A 236 12.03 -12.57 -8.82
N CYS A 237 11.84 -11.25 -8.66
CA CYS A 237 11.95 -10.26 -9.74
C CYS A 237 13.34 -9.61 -9.84
N ALA A 238 14.26 -9.90 -8.92
CA ALA A 238 15.62 -9.37 -8.96
C ALA A 238 16.40 -9.95 -10.15
N HIS A 239 17.48 -9.29 -10.56
CA HIS A 239 18.40 -9.75 -11.61
C HIS A 239 18.74 -11.26 -11.52
N ASP A 240 19.02 -11.76 -10.31
CA ASP A 240 19.37 -13.18 -10.06
C ASP A 240 18.13 -14.09 -9.88
N GLY A 241 16.92 -13.50 -9.80
CA GLY A 241 15.62 -14.17 -9.84
C GLY A 241 15.13 -14.49 -11.26
N HIS A 242 15.76 -13.92 -12.30
CA HIS A 242 15.37 -14.18 -13.68
C HIS A 242 15.91 -15.52 -14.24
N THR A 243 17.06 -16.02 -13.78
CA THR A 243 17.49 -17.42 -14.03
C THR A 243 16.53 -18.44 -13.39
N ILE A 244 15.68 -17.98 -12.47
CA ILE A 244 14.74 -18.77 -11.69
C ILE A 244 13.34 -18.81 -12.33
N LEU A 245 12.88 -17.74 -12.99
CA LEU A 245 11.65 -17.78 -13.81
C LEU A 245 11.85 -18.64 -15.08
N GLN A 246 13.06 -18.63 -15.65
CA GLN A 246 13.40 -19.51 -16.77
C GLN A 246 13.39 -21.00 -16.38
N LYS A 247 13.83 -21.33 -15.15
CA LYS A 247 13.71 -22.69 -14.58
C LYS A 247 12.26 -23.11 -14.27
N TYR A 248 11.29 -22.20 -14.36
CA TYR A 248 9.86 -22.54 -14.23
C TYR A 248 9.27 -23.11 -15.52
N LEU A 249 9.90 -22.88 -16.67
CA LEU A 249 9.57 -23.53 -17.94
C LEU A 249 10.20 -24.94 -18.05
N ASP A 250 11.31 -25.19 -17.35
CA ASP A 250 11.94 -26.52 -17.30
C ASP A 250 11.32 -27.39 -16.20
N PHE A 251 10.20 -28.04 -16.55
CA PHE A 251 9.44 -28.98 -15.71
C PHE A 251 10.18 -30.32 -15.45
N THR A 252 11.42 -30.29 -14.94
CA THR A 252 12.16 -31.50 -14.54
C THR A 252 13.03 -31.27 -13.29
N ALA A 253 12.38 -31.04 -12.15
CA ALA A 253 13.04 -30.88 -10.85
C ALA A 253 13.18 -32.20 -10.08
N GLU A 254 13.93 -33.18 -10.62
CA GLU A 254 14.23 -34.41 -9.86
C GLU A 254 15.71 -34.86 -9.87
N ARG A 255 16.61 -34.24 -10.65
CA ARG A 255 17.97 -34.80 -10.82
C ARG A 255 19.16 -33.98 -10.33
N PHE A 256 18.94 -32.76 -9.83
CA PHE A 256 19.99 -31.97 -9.22
C PHE A 256 19.41 -31.32 -7.98
N GLY A 257 20.00 -31.52 -6.80
CA GLY A 257 19.58 -30.98 -5.50
C GLY A 257 19.62 -29.44 -5.42
N ALA A 258 18.90 -28.77 -6.31
CA ALA A 258 18.81 -27.33 -6.44
C ALA A 258 17.79 -26.78 -5.44
N SER A 259 18.20 -25.73 -4.73
CA SER A 259 17.35 -24.91 -3.86
C SER A 259 16.00 -24.61 -4.51
N PRO A 260 14.88 -24.59 -3.74
CA PRO A 260 13.56 -24.22 -4.25
C PRO A 260 13.63 -22.96 -5.11
N SER A 261 12.98 -22.99 -6.28
CA SER A 261 12.98 -21.86 -7.22
C SER A 261 12.48 -20.60 -6.52
N GLY A 262 12.96 -19.42 -6.92
CA GLY A 262 12.66 -18.16 -6.25
C GLY A 262 11.16 -17.86 -6.15
N ILE A 263 10.30 -18.29 -7.08
CA ILE A 263 8.84 -18.16 -6.95
C ILE A 263 8.22 -19.18 -5.98
N GLN A 264 8.83 -20.35 -5.75
CA GLN A 264 8.33 -21.32 -4.77
C GLN A 264 8.37 -20.78 -3.34
N ARG A 265 9.36 -19.95 -3.01
CA ARG A 265 9.48 -19.34 -1.67
C ARG A 265 8.26 -18.47 -1.32
N PRO A 266 7.89 -17.43 -2.09
CA PRO A 266 6.69 -16.65 -1.83
C PRO A 266 5.39 -17.46 -1.97
N MET A 267 5.30 -18.40 -2.91
CA MET A 267 4.09 -19.25 -3.03
C MET A 267 3.89 -20.15 -1.82
N LYS A 268 4.97 -20.74 -1.29
CA LYS A 268 4.89 -21.55 -0.06
C LYS A 268 4.60 -20.69 1.16
N LEU A 269 5.16 -19.48 1.25
CA LEU A 269 4.75 -18.52 2.28
C LEU A 269 3.24 -18.21 2.18
N ALA A 270 2.73 -17.92 0.99
CA ALA A 270 1.31 -17.67 0.78
C ALA A 270 0.45 -18.85 1.25
N LEU A 271 0.87 -20.07 0.95
CA LEU A 271 0.15 -21.29 1.35
C LEU A 271 0.18 -21.55 2.86
N CYS A 272 1.30 -21.31 3.54
CA CYS A 272 1.49 -21.70 4.94
C CYS A 272 1.15 -20.58 5.93
N LEU A 273 1.37 -19.32 5.55
CA LEU A 273 1.17 -18.15 6.41
C LEU A 273 -0.25 -17.61 6.32
N LEU A 274 -0.71 -17.29 5.11
CA LEU A 274 -1.93 -16.51 4.91
C LEU A 274 -3.22 -17.19 5.41
N PRO A 275 -3.43 -18.52 5.29
CA PRO A 275 -4.64 -19.15 5.81
C PRO A 275 -4.83 -19.01 7.33
N ARG A 276 -3.75 -18.68 8.07
CA ARG A 276 -3.74 -18.48 9.52
C ARG A 276 -3.58 -17.00 9.91
N GLU A 277 -3.62 -16.11 8.93
CA GLU A 277 -3.38 -14.69 9.11
C GLU A 277 -4.69 -13.89 9.15
N THR A 278 -4.77 -12.93 10.05
CA THR A 278 -5.92 -12.02 10.18
C THR A 278 -5.52 -10.55 10.08
N ASP A 279 -4.23 -10.25 10.07
CA ASP A 279 -3.73 -8.88 10.06
C ASP A 279 -3.87 -8.21 8.68
N TYR A 280 -4.45 -7.01 8.66
CA TYR A 280 -4.65 -6.22 7.44
C TYR A 280 -3.35 -5.96 6.68
N THR A 281 -2.27 -5.59 7.37
CA THR A 281 -1.01 -5.20 6.74
C THR A 281 -0.38 -6.38 6.01
N VAL A 282 -0.36 -7.57 6.61
CA VAL A 282 0.19 -8.78 5.97
C VAL A 282 -0.61 -9.15 4.72
N TRP A 283 -1.94 -9.19 4.82
CA TRP A 283 -2.81 -9.46 3.68
C TRP A 283 -2.71 -8.38 2.61
N ALA A 284 -2.63 -7.11 2.99
CA ALA A 284 -2.53 -6.00 2.06
C ALA A 284 -1.25 -6.10 1.21
N THR A 285 -0.10 -6.36 1.85
CA THR A 285 1.17 -6.61 1.16
C THR A 285 1.09 -7.85 0.28
N ALA A 286 0.55 -8.94 0.80
CA ALA A 286 0.51 -10.20 0.07
C ALA A 286 -0.36 -10.13 -1.19
N LEU A 287 -1.56 -9.55 -1.09
CA LEU A 287 -2.49 -9.44 -2.21
C LEU A 287 -1.97 -8.52 -3.31
N GLU A 288 -1.19 -7.47 -2.96
CA GLU A 288 -0.60 -6.61 -3.97
C GLU A 288 0.40 -7.39 -4.84
N GLU A 289 1.27 -8.19 -4.21
CA GLU A 289 2.26 -9.00 -4.91
C GLU A 289 1.61 -10.16 -5.69
N LEU A 290 0.61 -10.82 -5.12
CA LEU A 290 -0.14 -11.89 -5.79
C LEU A 290 -0.96 -11.35 -6.98
N ALA A 291 -1.51 -10.13 -6.89
CA ALA A 291 -2.23 -9.49 -7.99
C ALA A 291 -1.32 -9.15 -9.18
N ARG A 292 -0.03 -8.87 -8.94
CA ARG A 292 0.96 -8.71 -10.02
C ARG A 292 1.13 -10.01 -10.80
N ILE A 293 1.21 -11.16 -10.11
CA ILE A 293 1.26 -12.48 -10.77
C ILE A 293 -0.03 -12.74 -11.55
N ASP A 294 -1.22 -12.53 -10.97
CA ASP A 294 -2.49 -12.73 -11.71
C ASP A 294 -2.55 -11.86 -12.96
N THR A 295 -2.01 -10.64 -12.88
CA THR A 295 -1.94 -9.71 -14.01
C THR A 295 -0.98 -10.19 -15.10
N LEU A 296 0.18 -10.72 -14.75
CA LEU A 296 1.13 -11.30 -15.71
C LEU A 296 0.59 -12.57 -16.37
N LEU A 297 -0.23 -13.34 -15.65
CA LEU A 297 -0.87 -14.55 -16.18
C LEU A 297 -2.13 -14.26 -17.00
N ARG A 298 -2.53 -13.00 -17.20
CA ARG A 298 -3.73 -12.69 -18.01
C ARG A 298 -3.62 -13.30 -19.40
N PHE A 299 -4.70 -13.94 -19.83
CA PHE A 299 -4.81 -14.65 -21.11
C PHE A 299 -3.91 -15.88 -21.24
N GLN A 300 -3.26 -16.32 -20.15
CA GLN A 300 -2.50 -17.57 -20.11
C GLN A 300 -3.34 -18.72 -19.53
N PRO A 301 -3.17 -19.97 -19.99
CA PRO A 301 -3.88 -21.14 -19.45
C PRO A 301 -3.67 -21.34 -17.93
N GLU A 302 -2.51 -20.95 -17.42
CA GLU A 302 -2.11 -21.10 -16.01
C GLU A 302 -2.86 -20.16 -15.07
N GLN A 303 -3.47 -19.07 -15.59
CA GLN A 303 -4.18 -18.10 -14.77
C GLN A 303 -5.27 -18.74 -13.94
N LYS A 304 -6.03 -19.67 -14.52
CA LYS A 304 -7.10 -20.38 -13.82
C LYS A 304 -6.56 -21.15 -12.62
N ARG A 305 -5.47 -21.92 -12.83
CA ARG A 305 -4.82 -22.68 -11.76
C ARG A 305 -4.31 -21.78 -10.64
N PHE A 306 -3.77 -20.62 -11.00
CA PHE A 306 -3.31 -19.63 -10.03
C PHE A 306 -4.48 -19.02 -9.22
N ARG A 307 -5.60 -18.69 -9.87
CA ARG A 307 -6.81 -18.21 -9.18
C ARG A 307 -7.43 -19.27 -8.28
N ASP A 308 -7.44 -20.53 -8.69
CA ASP A 308 -7.89 -21.64 -7.84
C ASP A 308 -7.02 -21.76 -6.58
N PHE A 309 -5.70 -21.56 -6.71
CA PHE A 309 -4.79 -21.47 -5.57
C PHE A 309 -5.14 -20.28 -4.65
N LEU A 310 -5.37 -19.09 -5.20
CA LEU A 310 -5.76 -17.91 -4.42
C LEU A 310 -7.09 -18.14 -3.68
N CYS A 311 -8.08 -18.75 -4.34
CA CYS A 311 -9.35 -19.12 -3.71
C CYS A 311 -9.13 -20.02 -2.49
N ARG A 312 -8.23 -21.01 -2.59
CA ARG A 312 -7.88 -21.90 -1.47
C ARG A 312 -7.21 -21.15 -0.31
N VAL A 313 -6.26 -20.27 -0.62
CA VAL A 313 -5.52 -19.50 0.38
C VAL A 313 -6.41 -18.49 1.11
N MET A 314 -7.32 -17.85 0.39
CA MET A 314 -8.20 -16.80 0.92
C MET A 314 -9.46 -17.33 1.62
N LYS A 315 -9.76 -18.63 1.49
CA LYS A 315 -11.02 -19.21 1.97
C LYS A 315 -11.32 -18.86 3.43
N THR A 316 -10.37 -19.11 4.33
CA THR A 316 -10.54 -18.92 5.78
C THR A 316 -10.82 -17.46 6.14
N VAL A 317 -10.06 -16.52 5.59
CA VAL A 317 -10.23 -15.09 5.87
C VAL A 317 -11.54 -14.55 5.26
N TYR A 318 -11.93 -15.05 4.07
CA TYR A 318 -13.20 -14.71 3.44
C TYR A 318 -14.40 -15.15 4.30
N GLU A 319 -14.40 -16.40 4.74
CA GLU A 319 -15.46 -16.96 5.61
C GLU A 319 -15.52 -16.24 6.96
N THR A 320 -14.38 -15.86 7.53
CA THR A 320 -14.30 -15.17 8.82
C THR A 320 -14.85 -13.74 8.75
N LEU A 321 -14.54 -12.99 7.69
CA LEU A 321 -14.92 -11.57 7.59
C LEU A 321 -16.37 -11.36 7.16
N GLY A 322 -16.88 -12.22 6.28
CA GLY A 322 -18.24 -12.19 5.78
C GLY A 322 -18.66 -10.87 5.08
N TRP A 323 -19.89 -10.83 4.59
CA TRP A 323 -20.48 -9.63 3.95
C TRP A 323 -21.26 -8.79 4.96
N VAL A 324 -20.59 -8.36 6.04
CA VAL A 324 -21.18 -7.56 7.14
C VAL A 324 -20.40 -6.27 7.39
N HIS A 325 -21.02 -5.26 8.00
CA HIS A 325 -20.37 -3.98 8.35
C HIS A 325 -19.95 -3.92 9.82
N GLU A 326 -19.14 -4.87 10.26
CA GLU A 326 -18.78 -5.04 11.68
C GLU A 326 -17.26 -5.05 11.89
N GLY A 327 -16.84 -5.01 13.16
CA GLY A 327 -15.44 -5.04 13.57
C GLY A 327 -14.74 -3.68 13.59
N SER A 328 -13.43 -3.74 13.83
CA SER A 328 -12.53 -2.59 13.89
C SER A 328 -12.35 -1.90 12.53
N HIS A 329 -11.67 -0.75 12.52
CA HIS A 329 -11.33 -0.07 11.27
C HIS A 329 -10.48 -0.97 10.34
N LEU A 330 -9.50 -1.68 10.90
CA LEU A 330 -8.64 -2.59 10.14
C LEU A 330 -9.41 -3.80 9.61
N ASP A 331 -10.37 -4.33 10.36
CA ASP A 331 -11.24 -5.43 9.89
C ASP A 331 -12.06 -5.00 8.68
N LYS A 332 -12.60 -3.77 8.70
CA LYS A 332 -13.36 -3.20 7.59
C LYS A 332 -12.47 -2.96 6.36
N MET A 333 -11.24 -2.50 6.55
CA MET A 333 -10.26 -2.35 5.46
C MET A 333 -9.87 -3.70 4.85
N LEU A 334 -9.63 -4.71 5.71
CA LEU A 334 -9.32 -6.06 5.26
C LEU A 334 -10.50 -6.68 4.53
N ARG A 335 -11.72 -6.54 5.06
CA ARG A 335 -12.96 -7.01 4.41
C ARG A 335 -13.10 -6.42 3.03
N ALA A 336 -12.96 -5.11 2.86
CA ALA A 336 -13.06 -4.48 1.56
C ALA A 336 -12.09 -5.13 0.54
N LYS A 337 -10.83 -5.32 0.94
CA LYS A 337 -9.80 -5.88 0.06
C LYS A 337 -10.04 -7.37 -0.25
N ILE A 338 -10.44 -8.16 0.74
CA ILE A 338 -10.73 -9.59 0.57
C ILE A 338 -11.97 -9.80 -0.31
N MET A 339 -13.07 -9.08 -0.05
CA MET A 339 -14.30 -9.22 -0.83
C MET A 339 -14.09 -8.77 -2.29
N GLU A 340 -13.40 -7.64 -2.51
CA GLU A 340 -13.02 -7.21 -3.86
C GLU A 340 -12.21 -8.29 -4.58
N THR A 341 -11.14 -8.77 -3.93
CA THR A 341 -10.24 -9.75 -4.54
C THR A 341 -10.97 -11.06 -4.83
N SER A 342 -11.80 -11.57 -3.90
CA SER A 342 -12.59 -12.79 -4.07
C SER A 342 -13.54 -12.71 -5.28
N VAL A 343 -14.18 -11.56 -5.50
CA VAL A 343 -15.00 -11.33 -6.70
C VAL A 343 -14.13 -11.31 -7.96
N MET A 344 -12.97 -10.66 -7.92
CA MET A 344 -12.07 -10.54 -9.08
C MET A 344 -11.42 -11.85 -9.52
N ILE A 345 -11.09 -12.74 -8.57
CA ILE A 345 -10.57 -14.09 -8.84
C ILE A 345 -11.68 -15.11 -9.14
N GLU A 346 -12.94 -14.67 -9.18
CA GLU A 346 -14.10 -15.45 -9.57
C GLU A 346 -14.44 -16.58 -8.57
N MET A 347 -14.22 -16.33 -7.27
CA MET A 347 -14.64 -17.23 -6.20
C MET A 347 -16.18 -17.33 -6.16
N SER A 348 -16.72 -18.52 -6.44
CA SER A 348 -18.17 -18.72 -6.65
C SER A 348 -19.05 -18.12 -5.56
N ALA A 349 -18.75 -18.40 -4.28
CA ALA A 349 -19.51 -17.88 -3.14
C ALA A 349 -19.51 -16.35 -3.05
N ALA A 350 -18.39 -15.71 -3.42
CA ALA A 350 -18.27 -14.25 -3.41
C ALA A 350 -19.02 -13.60 -4.57
N VAL A 351 -18.96 -14.23 -5.75
CA VAL A 351 -19.70 -13.77 -6.93
C VAL A 351 -21.20 -13.86 -6.70
N GLU A 352 -21.70 -15.01 -6.20
CA GLU A 352 -23.12 -15.23 -5.91
C GLU A 352 -23.63 -14.20 -4.89
N THR A 353 -22.97 -14.11 -3.73
CA THR A 353 -23.36 -13.17 -2.67
C THR A 353 -23.29 -11.72 -3.14
N GLY A 354 -22.21 -11.33 -3.83
CA GLY A 354 -22.03 -9.97 -4.34
C GLY A 354 -23.09 -9.58 -5.39
N VAL A 355 -23.45 -10.51 -6.28
CA VAL A 355 -24.51 -10.31 -7.28
C VAL A 355 -25.87 -10.16 -6.61
N ASP A 356 -26.19 -10.97 -5.61
CA ASP A 356 -27.48 -10.89 -4.92
C ASP A 356 -27.62 -9.62 -4.08
N LEU A 357 -26.55 -9.19 -3.42
CA LEU A 357 -26.49 -7.87 -2.78
C LEU A 357 -26.68 -6.75 -3.79
N PHE A 358 -26.08 -6.86 -4.98
CA PHE A 358 -26.26 -5.88 -6.04
C PHE A 358 -27.71 -5.84 -6.54
N LYS A 359 -28.35 -6.99 -6.75
CA LYS A 359 -29.78 -7.07 -7.15
C LYS A 359 -30.69 -6.44 -6.09
N SER A 360 -30.46 -6.74 -4.81
CA SER A 360 -31.22 -6.13 -3.71
C SER A 360 -31.05 -4.61 -3.67
N TRP A 361 -29.81 -4.14 -3.86
CA TRP A 361 -29.52 -2.72 -3.97
C TRP A 361 -30.16 -2.08 -5.21
N LYS A 362 -30.12 -2.75 -6.37
CA LYS A 362 -30.73 -2.33 -7.64
C LYS A 362 -32.21 -2.01 -7.46
N VAL A 363 -32.98 -2.92 -6.86
CA VAL A 363 -34.41 -2.70 -6.59
C VAL A 363 -34.62 -1.46 -5.72
N SER A 364 -33.84 -1.30 -4.66
CA SER A 364 -33.96 -0.15 -3.76
C SER A 364 -33.56 1.16 -4.41
N ILE A 365 -32.54 1.18 -5.29
CA ILE A 365 -32.06 2.41 -5.91
C ILE A 365 -32.93 2.84 -7.09
N GLU A 366 -33.52 1.90 -7.83
CA GLU A 366 -34.46 2.21 -8.91
C GLU A 366 -35.76 2.78 -8.36
N ASP A 367 -36.26 2.24 -7.24
CA ASP A 367 -37.39 2.82 -6.52
C ASP A 367 -37.09 4.25 -6.05
N TYR A 368 -35.91 4.47 -5.46
CA TYR A 368 -35.45 5.80 -5.09
C TYR A 368 -35.36 6.74 -6.29
N ILE A 369 -34.76 6.32 -7.41
CA ILE A 369 -34.60 7.15 -8.60
C ILE A 369 -35.94 7.59 -9.20
N LYS A 370 -36.98 6.75 -9.09
CA LYS A 370 -38.34 7.04 -9.58
C LYS A 370 -39.08 8.04 -8.68
N HIS A 371 -38.91 7.95 -7.36
CA HIS A 371 -39.69 8.73 -6.39
C HIS A 371 -38.92 9.89 -5.74
N ALA A 372 -37.60 9.98 -5.95
CA ALA A 372 -36.77 11.03 -5.36
C ALA A 372 -37.14 12.40 -5.92
N ARG A 373 -37.40 13.35 -5.02
CA ARG A 373 -37.55 14.76 -5.40
C ARG A 373 -36.21 15.35 -5.83
N PRO A 374 -36.18 16.34 -6.74
CA PRO A 374 -34.95 17.11 -7.01
C PRO A 374 -34.39 17.67 -5.69
N GLY A 375 -33.14 17.30 -5.35
CA GLY A 375 -32.47 17.73 -4.11
C GLY A 375 -32.48 16.73 -2.95
N GLU A 376 -33.19 15.60 -3.07
CA GLU A 376 -33.15 14.55 -2.04
C GLU A 376 -31.82 13.77 -2.13
N THR A 377 -31.08 13.72 -1.02
CA THR A 377 -29.68 13.23 -0.97
C THR A 377 -29.51 11.92 -0.20
N SER A 378 -30.58 11.39 0.41
CA SER A 378 -30.50 10.22 1.29
C SER A 378 -31.22 8.99 0.70
N MET A 379 -30.45 8.14 -0.01
CA MET A 379 -30.89 6.79 -0.34
C MET A 379 -31.20 6.01 0.94
N LYS A 380 -32.43 5.52 1.10
CA LYS A 380 -32.89 4.81 2.31
C LYS A 380 -32.18 3.47 2.58
N LYS A 381 -31.57 2.83 1.58
CA LYS A 381 -30.80 1.59 1.74
C LYS A 381 -29.42 1.71 1.09
N ARG A 382 -28.45 2.25 1.84
CA ARG A 382 -27.07 2.42 1.38
C ARG A 382 -26.28 1.14 1.59
N LEU A 383 -25.50 0.76 0.58
CA LEU A 383 -24.48 -0.27 0.75
C LEU A 383 -23.41 0.22 1.75
N PRO A 384 -23.00 -0.62 2.72
CA PRO A 384 -21.92 -0.30 3.63
C PRO A 384 -20.64 0.10 2.88
N PRO A 385 -19.88 1.12 3.35
CA PRO A 385 -18.72 1.63 2.62
C PRO A 385 -17.65 0.58 2.29
N ASP A 386 -17.40 -0.36 3.19
CA ASP A 386 -16.42 -1.45 3.05
C ASP A 386 -16.86 -2.56 2.09
N LEU A 387 -18.15 -2.70 1.80
CA LEU A 387 -18.67 -3.70 0.85
C LEU A 387 -19.05 -3.11 -0.50
N ARG A 388 -19.22 -1.78 -0.56
CA ARG A 388 -19.83 -1.09 -1.68
C ARG A 388 -19.12 -1.36 -3.00
N LEU A 389 -17.79 -1.20 -3.01
CA LEU A 389 -16.98 -1.42 -4.21
C LEU A 389 -17.11 -2.86 -4.71
N SER A 390 -16.98 -3.85 -3.82
CA SER A 390 -17.09 -5.27 -4.16
C SER A 390 -18.46 -5.63 -4.74
N VAL A 391 -19.54 -5.09 -4.17
CA VAL A 391 -20.91 -5.27 -4.69
C VAL A 391 -21.07 -4.63 -6.07
N TYR A 392 -20.57 -3.41 -6.28
CA TYR A 392 -20.62 -2.76 -7.59
C TYR A 392 -19.81 -3.52 -8.65
N ILE A 393 -18.61 -3.99 -8.32
CA ILE A 393 -17.80 -4.83 -9.21
C ILE A 393 -18.55 -6.10 -9.58
N ALA A 394 -19.16 -6.78 -8.60
CA ALA A 394 -19.94 -7.99 -8.85
C ALA A 394 -21.11 -7.72 -9.81
N GLY A 395 -21.88 -6.65 -9.58
CA GLY A 395 -22.97 -6.27 -10.47
C GLY A 395 -22.50 -5.95 -11.90
N VAL A 396 -21.55 -5.02 -12.04
CA VAL A 396 -21.05 -4.58 -13.36
C VAL A 396 -20.46 -5.75 -14.15
N ARG A 397 -19.66 -6.60 -13.49
CA ARG A 397 -18.90 -7.65 -14.15
C ARG A 397 -19.75 -8.86 -14.54
N TYR A 398 -20.78 -9.19 -13.76
CA TYR A 398 -21.56 -10.43 -13.92
C TYR A 398 -23.01 -10.23 -14.36
N LEU A 399 -23.60 -9.03 -14.19
CA LEU A 399 -24.95 -8.71 -14.70
C LEU A 399 -24.92 -7.87 -15.99
N GLY A 400 -23.73 -7.45 -16.44
CA GLY A 400 -23.54 -6.83 -17.75
C GLY A 400 -24.14 -5.43 -17.88
N LYS A 401 -24.73 -5.15 -19.05
CA LYS A 401 -25.06 -3.78 -19.50
C LYS A 401 -26.00 -3.05 -18.54
N ASP A 402 -27.08 -3.70 -18.09
CA ASP A 402 -28.08 -3.07 -17.23
C ASP A 402 -27.49 -2.59 -15.89
N ALA A 403 -26.57 -3.38 -15.31
CA ALA A 403 -25.89 -3.03 -14.07
C ALA A 403 -24.92 -1.86 -14.27
N PHE A 404 -24.18 -1.86 -15.39
CA PHE A 404 -23.30 -0.76 -15.77
C PHE A 404 -24.08 0.55 -15.95
N ASP A 405 -25.16 0.53 -16.74
CA ASP A 405 -25.98 1.70 -17.03
C ASP A 405 -26.62 2.27 -15.76
N LEU A 406 -27.02 1.40 -14.83
CA LEU A 406 -27.49 1.81 -13.51
C LEU A 406 -26.37 2.48 -12.70
N CYS A 407 -25.19 1.88 -12.63
CA CYS A 407 -24.04 2.47 -11.94
C CYS A 407 -23.67 3.85 -12.51
N LEU A 408 -23.70 4.01 -13.83
CA LEU A 408 -23.45 5.29 -14.50
C LEU A 408 -24.52 6.34 -14.17
N LYS A 409 -25.80 5.94 -14.13
CA LYS A 409 -26.90 6.82 -13.70
C LYS A 409 -26.71 7.28 -12.25
N VAL A 410 -26.35 6.36 -11.35
CA VAL A 410 -26.07 6.68 -9.95
C VAL A 410 -24.84 7.58 -9.83
N TYR A 411 -23.77 7.31 -10.58
CA TYR A 411 -22.55 8.12 -10.60
C TYR A 411 -22.83 9.58 -10.95
N LYS A 412 -23.63 9.81 -12.01
CA LYS A 412 -24.00 11.16 -12.47
C LYS A 412 -24.82 11.93 -11.43
N ARG A 413 -25.65 11.25 -10.63
CA ARG A 413 -26.48 11.85 -9.58
C ARG A 413 -25.80 11.92 -8.21
N CYS A 414 -24.73 11.14 -8.02
CA CYS A 414 -24.10 11.00 -6.71
C CYS A 414 -23.31 12.26 -6.38
N ASN A 415 -23.55 12.77 -5.17
CA ASN A 415 -22.82 13.91 -4.60
C ASN A 415 -21.77 13.47 -3.56
N ASN A 416 -21.55 12.17 -3.35
CA ASN A 416 -20.54 11.64 -2.45
C ASN A 416 -19.27 11.27 -3.25
N PRO A 417 -18.15 11.99 -3.08
CA PRO A 417 -16.93 11.74 -3.85
C PRO A 417 -16.40 10.31 -3.73
N VAL A 418 -16.46 9.72 -2.53
CA VAL A 418 -15.99 8.34 -2.28
C VAL A 418 -16.85 7.34 -3.05
N GLN A 419 -18.18 7.48 -2.97
CA GLN A 419 -19.07 6.60 -3.72
C GLN A 419 -18.92 6.79 -5.24
N ARG A 420 -18.68 8.01 -5.71
CA ARG A 420 -18.39 8.26 -7.13
C ARG A 420 -17.12 7.54 -7.57
N GLN A 421 -16.08 7.55 -6.75
CA GLN A 421 -14.85 6.82 -7.01
C GLN A 421 -15.11 5.30 -7.03
N ASP A 422 -15.87 4.77 -6.07
CA ASP A 422 -16.24 3.34 -6.04
C ASP A 422 -16.97 2.93 -7.33
N LEU A 423 -17.95 3.71 -7.75
CA LEU A 423 -18.71 3.47 -8.99
C LEU A 423 -17.83 3.55 -10.23
N LEU A 424 -16.93 4.54 -10.29
CA LEU A 424 -15.99 4.69 -11.40
C LEU A 424 -15.07 3.47 -11.50
N ILE A 425 -14.45 3.07 -10.39
CA ILE A 425 -13.59 1.87 -10.35
C ILE A 425 -14.39 0.63 -10.77
N ALA A 426 -15.60 0.44 -10.25
CA ALA A 426 -16.42 -0.72 -10.61
C ALA A 426 -16.77 -0.76 -12.11
N MET A 427 -17.10 0.39 -12.71
CA MET A 427 -17.38 0.48 -14.16
C MET A 427 -16.17 0.07 -15.00
N THR A 428 -14.93 0.35 -14.57
CA THR A 428 -13.71 -0.14 -15.27
C THR A 428 -13.53 -1.66 -15.24
N LYS A 429 -14.32 -2.39 -14.43
CA LYS A 429 -14.23 -3.87 -14.32
C LYS A 429 -15.21 -4.61 -15.23
N THR A 430 -15.94 -3.90 -16.08
CA THR A 430 -16.79 -4.50 -17.11
C THR A 430 -16.00 -5.41 -18.04
N ARG A 431 -16.67 -6.43 -18.59
CA ARG A 431 -16.12 -7.32 -19.63
C ARG A 431 -16.51 -6.88 -21.05
N ASN A 432 -17.35 -5.85 -21.18
CA ASN A 432 -17.75 -5.32 -22.48
C ASN A 432 -16.80 -4.19 -22.90
N ILE A 433 -16.05 -4.40 -23.99
CA ILE A 433 -15.05 -3.45 -24.50
C ILE A 433 -15.71 -2.11 -24.88
N ALA A 434 -16.89 -2.14 -25.49
CA ALA A 434 -17.61 -0.93 -25.91
C ALA A 434 -18.14 -0.07 -24.74
N GLN A 435 -18.07 -0.58 -23.50
CA GLN A 435 -18.37 0.21 -22.30
C GLN A 435 -17.12 0.85 -21.68
N LEU A 436 -15.93 0.38 -22.08
CA LEU A 436 -14.64 0.93 -21.63
C LEU A 436 -14.16 2.06 -22.56
N GLU A 437 -14.44 1.92 -23.86
CA GLU A 437 -14.33 2.99 -24.86
C GLU A 437 -15.34 4.12 -24.56
#